data_AF-A0A2V7I0I3-F1
#
_entry.id   AF-A0A2V7I0I3-F1
#
_cell.length_a   1.000
_cell.length_b   1.000
_cell.length_c   1.000
_cell.angle_alpha   90.00
_cell.angle_beta   90.00
_cell.angle_gamma   90.00
#
_symmetry.space_group_name_H-M   'P 1'
#
loop_
_entity.id
_entity.type
_entity.pdbx_description
1 polymer ?
#
loop_
_entity_poly.entity_id
_entity_poly.type
_entity_poly.pdbx_seq_one_letter_code
_entity_poly.pdbx_strand_id
1 'polypeptide(L)'
;MSGTPALPGNPSAACVLNVTGSDHINLTTGLGTISGQFTIVKADLLPAVDTPETVVARGNFSGQIDFSAALQGLPFGTVTGHFTSNRGGGAIPFVGVFLLPFADPRNESGFGYLLYQFVPNSDCPQGVCFTSPAVQSQPVQPNQQAIGYPTPRFDIYFQ
;
A
#
# COMPACT_ATOMS: atom_id res chain seq x y z
N MET A 1 -29.89 1.48 11.72
CA MET A 1 -29.56 0.12 11.25
C MET A 1 -28.41 0.27 10.28
N SER A 2 -27.19 -0.05 10.70
CA SER A 2 -25.98 0.07 9.86
C SER A 2 -25.38 -1.32 9.78
N GLY A 3 -25.70 -2.04 8.71
CA GLY A 3 -25.06 -3.31 8.38
C GLY A 3 -23.87 -3.03 7.48
N THR A 4 -22.68 -3.43 7.93
CA THR A 4 -21.51 -3.52 7.05
C THR A 4 -21.76 -4.67 6.05
N PRO A 5 -21.51 -4.50 4.75
CA PRO A 5 -21.75 -5.59 3.80
C PRO A 5 -20.79 -6.75 4.04
N ALA A 6 -21.34 -7.95 4.22
CA ALA A 6 -20.55 -9.18 4.20
C ALA A 6 -20.00 -9.40 2.78
N LEU A 7 -18.68 -9.61 2.66
CA LEU A 7 -18.04 -9.94 1.39
C LEU A 7 -18.35 -11.40 1.03
N PRO A 8 -18.86 -11.70 -0.18
CA PRO A 8 -19.08 -13.07 -0.61
C PRO A 8 -17.78 -13.72 -1.06
N GLY A 9 -17.33 -14.76 -0.36
CA GLY A 9 -16.24 -15.63 -0.81
C GLY A 9 -15.44 -16.27 0.32
N ASN A 10 -15.62 -17.59 0.50
CA ASN A 10 -14.79 -18.56 1.23
C ASN A 10 -14.17 -18.10 2.60
N PRO A 11 -14.72 -18.53 3.74
CA PRO A 11 -14.33 -18.04 5.06
C PRO A 11 -13.03 -18.75 5.50
N SER A 12 -11.91 -18.28 4.97
CA SER A 12 -10.62 -18.33 5.67
C SER A 12 -10.64 -17.14 6.63
N ALA A 13 -10.18 -17.26 7.88
CA ALA A 13 -10.32 -16.19 8.88
C ALA A 13 -9.81 -14.85 8.33
N ALA A 14 -10.73 -13.99 7.88
CA ALA A 14 -10.37 -12.80 7.16
C ALA A 14 -9.98 -11.74 8.20
N CYS A 15 -8.71 -11.34 8.17
CA CYS A 15 -8.23 -10.18 8.89
C CYS A 15 -8.46 -8.96 8.02
N VAL A 16 -9.33 -8.06 8.46
CA VAL A 16 -9.57 -6.77 7.81
C VAL A 16 -8.65 -5.74 8.45
N LEU A 17 -7.92 -5.01 7.61
CA LEU A 17 -7.09 -3.88 8.02
C LEU A 17 -7.80 -2.59 7.62
N ASN A 18 -8.23 -1.81 8.61
CA ASN A 18 -8.75 -0.46 8.40
C ASN A 18 -7.65 0.54 8.71
N VAL A 19 -7.39 1.45 7.78
CA VAL A 19 -6.34 2.47 7.89
C VAL A 19 -6.95 3.83 7.64
N THR A 20 -6.60 4.81 8.47
CA THR A 20 -6.89 6.22 8.24
C THR A 20 -5.60 6.99 8.41
N GLY A 21 -5.22 7.75 7.39
CA GLY A 21 -3.97 8.49 7.38
C GLY A 21 -4.10 9.83 6.68
N SER A 22 -3.07 10.63 6.87
CA SER A 22 -2.88 11.94 6.25
C SER A 22 -1.43 12.10 5.86
N ASP A 23 -1.20 12.83 4.79
CA ASP A 23 0.12 13.24 4.35
C ASP A 23 0.29 14.77 4.42
N HIS A 24 1.54 15.20 4.45
CA HIS A 24 1.94 16.59 4.27
C HIS A 24 3.17 16.62 3.37
N ILE A 25 3.00 17.12 2.15
CA ILE A 25 3.99 17.01 1.08
C ILE A 25 4.29 18.39 0.51
N ASN A 26 5.59 18.69 0.39
CA ASN A 26 6.05 19.84 -0.36
C ASN A 26 6.04 19.50 -1.86
N LEU A 27 5.13 20.11 -2.62
CA LEU A 27 4.98 19.85 -4.06
C LEU A 27 6.15 20.35 -4.92
N THR A 28 7.03 21.20 -4.38
CA THR A 28 8.23 21.66 -5.08
C THR A 28 9.38 20.68 -4.98
N THR A 29 9.52 19.98 -3.83
CA THR A 29 10.60 19.01 -3.63
C THR A 29 10.14 17.56 -3.77
N GLY A 30 8.84 17.31 -3.68
CA GLY A 30 8.25 15.97 -3.61
C GLY A 30 8.47 15.30 -2.25
N LEU A 31 9.08 15.98 -1.28
CA LEU A 31 9.39 15.41 0.03
C LEU A 31 8.28 15.74 1.03
N GLY A 32 8.03 14.83 1.95
CA GLY A 32 6.97 15.02 2.93
C GLY A 32 6.91 13.93 4.00
N THR A 33 5.82 13.96 4.75
CA THR A 33 5.55 12.98 5.82
C THR A 33 4.21 12.31 5.59
N ILE A 34 4.09 11.05 6.01
CA ILE A 34 2.83 10.34 6.15
C ILE A 34 2.63 9.96 7.60
N SER A 35 1.39 10.01 8.10
CA SER A 35 1.04 9.47 9.41
C SER A 35 -0.41 9.04 9.47
N GLY A 36 -0.74 8.19 10.44
CA GLY A 36 -2.11 7.76 10.63
C GLY A 36 -2.26 6.67 11.66
N GLN A 37 -3.45 6.09 11.68
CA GLN A 37 -3.86 5.02 12.58
C GLN A 37 -4.33 3.81 11.78
N PHE A 38 -4.17 2.64 12.37
CA PHE A 38 -4.70 1.40 11.82
C PHE A 38 -5.44 0.60 12.89
N THR A 39 -6.43 -0.18 12.44
CA THR A 39 -7.15 -1.16 13.24
C THR A 39 -7.23 -2.46 12.46
N ILE A 40 -6.80 -3.57 13.09
CA ILE A 40 -6.95 -4.92 12.54
C ILE A 40 -8.14 -5.56 13.24
N VAL A 41 -9.07 -6.07 12.44
CA VAL A 41 -10.30 -6.73 12.88
C VAL A 41 -10.29 -8.14 12.33
N LYS A 42 -10.61 -9.12 13.16
CA LYS A 42 -10.76 -10.52 12.73
C LYS A 42 -12.24 -10.85 12.67
N ALA A 43 -12.71 -11.28 11.49
CA ALA A 43 -14.03 -11.85 11.32
C ALA A 43 -14.01 -13.33 11.72
N ASP A 44 -15.05 -13.79 12.43
CA ASP A 44 -15.16 -15.18 12.88
C ASP A 44 -15.65 -16.11 11.76
N LEU A 45 -15.37 -17.40 11.93
CA LEU A 45 -15.60 -18.47 10.95
C LEU A 45 -16.70 -19.41 11.40
N LEU A 46 -17.94 -18.94 11.61
CA LEU A 46 -19.04 -19.86 11.94
C LEU A 46 -20.35 -19.51 11.24
N PRO A 47 -21.12 -20.51 10.76
CA PRO A 47 -22.21 -20.29 9.81
C PRO A 47 -23.57 -19.93 10.43
N ALA A 48 -23.67 -19.56 11.72
CA ALA A 48 -24.99 -19.45 12.36
C ALA A 48 -25.18 -18.43 13.48
N VAL A 49 -24.12 -17.77 13.97
CA VAL A 49 -24.26 -16.76 15.03
C VAL A 49 -23.36 -15.59 14.66
N ASP A 50 -23.96 -14.42 14.50
CA ASP A 50 -23.28 -13.14 14.35
C ASP A 50 -22.48 -12.87 15.63
N THR A 51 -21.24 -13.36 15.68
CA THR A 51 -20.32 -13.13 16.80
C THR A 51 -19.61 -11.80 16.60
N PRO A 52 -19.40 -10.99 17.66
CA PRO A 52 -18.83 -9.66 17.51
C PRO A 52 -17.45 -9.69 16.84
N GLU A 53 -17.25 -8.87 15.82
CA GLU A 53 -15.93 -8.71 15.21
C GLU A 53 -14.93 -8.23 16.26
N THR A 54 -13.89 -9.02 16.48
CA THR A 54 -12.93 -8.72 17.53
C THR A 54 -11.82 -7.86 16.96
N VAL A 55 -11.64 -6.67 17.54
CA VAL A 55 -10.47 -5.84 17.27
C VAL A 55 -9.25 -6.55 17.83
N VAL A 56 -8.38 -7.02 16.94
CA VAL A 56 -7.16 -7.73 17.32
C VAL A 56 -6.00 -6.78 17.51
N ALA A 57 -5.86 -5.69 16.77
CA ALA A 57 -4.78 -4.73 17.03
C ALA A 57 -5.19 -3.32 16.67
N ARG A 58 -4.60 -2.34 17.35
CA ARG A 58 -4.66 -0.93 16.97
C ARG A 58 -3.28 -0.32 17.08
N GLY A 59 -3.04 0.71 16.29
CA GLY A 59 -1.76 1.37 16.35
C GLY A 59 -1.68 2.58 15.45
N ASN A 60 -0.48 3.15 15.44
CA ASN A 60 -0.14 4.30 14.62
C ASN A 60 0.93 3.92 13.61
N PHE A 61 0.96 4.64 12.50
CA PHE A 61 2.08 4.60 11.57
C PHE A 61 2.56 6.01 11.27
N SER A 62 3.83 6.13 10.95
CA SER A 62 4.45 7.38 10.50
C SER A 62 5.61 7.08 9.58
N GLY A 63 5.88 7.96 8.62
CA GLY A 63 7.02 7.80 7.71
C GLY A 63 7.35 9.07 6.93
N GLN A 64 8.46 9.00 6.21
CA GLN A 64 8.95 10.01 5.28
C GLN A 64 8.61 9.58 3.86
N ILE A 65 7.99 10.48 3.09
CA ILE A 65 7.67 10.32 1.68
C ILE A 65 8.78 10.96 0.84
N ASP A 66 9.15 10.29 -0.25
CA ASP A 66 9.97 10.82 -1.33
C ASP A 66 9.28 10.63 -2.70
N PHE A 67 8.71 11.72 -3.23
CA PHE A 67 8.17 11.85 -4.59
C PHE A 67 9.09 12.64 -5.54
N SER A 68 10.37 12.83 -5.20
CA SER A 68 11.29 13.57 -6.07
C SER A 68 11.40 12.98 -7.48
N ALA A 69 11.30 11.65 -7.61
CA ALA A 69 11.26 10.96 -8.90
C ALA A 69 10.02 11.32 -9.75
N ALA A 70 8.87 11.54 -9.11
CA ALA A 70 7.65 11.97 -9.79
C ALA A 70 7.80 13.36 -10.42
N LEU A 71 8.56 14.25 -9.78
CA LEU A 71 8.88 15.56 -10.34
C LEU A 71 9.81 15.49 -11.57
N GLN A 72 10.48 14.34 -11.77
CA GLN A 72 11.30 14.05 -12.94
C GLN A 72 10.55 13.25 -14.01
N GLY A 73 9.23 13.06 -13.85
CA GLY A 73 8.38 12.34 -14.80
C GLY A 73 8.34 10.82 -14.62
N LEU A 74 8.94 10.28 -13.55
CA LEU A 74 8.84 8.86 -13.23
C LEU A 74 7.63 8.61 -12.33
N PRO A 75 6.65 7.77 -12.72
CA PRO A 75 5.36 7.66 -12.01
C PRO A 75 5.42 6.81 -10.73
N PHE A 76 6.35 7.13 -9.81
CA PHE A 76 6.47 6.49 -8.51
C PHE A 76 6.97 7.42 -7.39
N GLY A 77 6.85 6.95 -6.16
CA GLY A 77 7.66 7.42 -5.03
C GLY A 77 7.76 6.39 -3.94
N THR A 78 8.54 6.71 -2.91
CA THR A 78 8.85 5.78 -1.83
C THR A 78 8.46 6.34 -0.47
N VAL A 79 8.30 5.42 0.49
CA VAL A 79 8.08 5.74 1.90
C VAL A 79 9.03 4.91 2.74
N THR A 80 9.66 5.52 3.73
CA THR A 80 10.27 4.80 4.84
C THR A 80 9.56 5.19 6.11
N GLY A 81 9.09 4.21 6.86
CA GLY A 81 8.24 4.47 8.01
C GLY A 81 8.22 3.33 9.00
N HIS A 82 7.44 3.49 10.05
CA HIS A 82 7.33 2.52 11.13
C HIS A 82 5.88 2.41 11.58
N PHE A 83 5.47 1.20 11.96
CA PHE A 83 4.22 0.94 12.66
C PHE A 83 4.49 0.78 14.16
N THR A 84 3.59 1.26 15.00
CA THR A 84 3.60 1.04 16.44
C THR A 84 2.27 0.45 16.86
N SER A 85 2.29 -0.65 17.61
CA SER A 85 1.09 -1.38 18.02
C SER A 85 0.84 -1.20 19.52
N ASN A 86 -0.44 -1.11 19.89
CA ASN A 86 -0.87 -1.13 21.28
C ASN A 86 -0.61 -2.46 21.99
N ARG A 87 -0.25 -3.53 21.25
CA ARG A 87 0.15 -4.83 21.81
C ARG A 87 1.62 -4.90 22.26
N GLY A 88 2.38 -3.81 22.14
CA GLY A 88 3.82 -3.81 22.37
C GLY A 88 4.60 -4.41 21.20
N GLY A 89 5.91 -4.60 21.37
CA GLY A 89 6.81 -5.14 20.33
C GLY A 89 7.72 -4.13 19.63
N GLY A 90 7.68 -2.86 20.04
CA GLY A 90 8.52 -1.80 19.46
C GLY A 90 7.98 -1.27 18.13
N ALA A 91 8.78 -0.40 17.49
CA ALA A 91 8.47 0.12 16.16
C ALA A 91 8.82 -0.94 15.10
N ILE A 92 7.86 -1.30 14.26
CA ILE A 92 8.05 -2.24 13.15
C ILE A 92 8.36 -1.41 11.90
N PRO A 93 9.62 -1.42 11.40
CA PRO A 93 9.99 -0.68 10.20
C PRO A 93 9.25 -1.21 8.96
N PHE A 94 8.94 -0.30 8.04
CA PHE A 94 8.41 -0.64 6.73
C PHE A 94 9.02 0.26 5.65
N VAL A 95 9.03 -0.28 4.43
CA VAL A 95 9.25 0.46 3.19
C VAL A 95 7.96 0.39 2.37
N GLY A 96 7.57 1.51 1.77
CA GLY A 96 6.42 1.60 0.88
C GLY A 96 6.79 2.14 -0.49
N VAL A 97 6.02 1.75 -1.50
CA VAL A 97 6.17 2.26 -2.87
C VAL A 97 4.80 2.68 -3.40
N PHE A 98 4.67 3.95 -3.76
CA PHE A 98 3.54 4.47 -4.49
C PHE A 98 3.81 4.33 -5.99
N LEU A 99 2.83 3.83 -6.72
CA LEU A 99 2.87 3.66 -8.16
C LEU A 99 1.67 4.37 -8.76
N LEU A 100 1.94 5.31 -9.65
CA LEU A 100 0.92 5.90 -10.50
C LEU A 100 0.83 5.08 -11.79
N PRO A 101 -0.38 4.67 -12.22
CA PRO A 101 -0.52 4.01 -13.49
C PRO A 101 -0.19 4.99 -14.63
N PHE A 102 0.46 4.48 -15.67
CA PHE A 102 0.74 5.23 -16.90
C PHE A 102 0.26 4.45 -18.12
N ALA A 103 0.04 5.17 -19.22
CA ALA A 103 -0.33 4.53 -20.48
C ALA A 103 0.84 3.69 -21.02
N ASP A 104 0.59 2.39 -21.24
CA ASP A 104 1.55 1.48 -21.85
C ASP A 104 0.83 0.68 -22.96
N PRO A 105 1.05 1.03 -24.24
CA PRO A 105 0.36 0.38 -25.37
C PRO A 105 0.82 -1.08 -25.58
N ARG A 106 1.86 -1.53 -24.88
CA ARG A 106 2.32 -2.93 -24.92
C ARG A 106 1.46 -3.83 -24.02
N ASN A 107 0.67 -3.26 -23.11
CA ASN A 107 -0.21 -3.99 -22.22
C ASN A 107 -1.64 -4.06 -22.79
N GLU A 108 -2.32 -5.18 -22.59
CA GLU A 108 -3.70 -5.39 -23.07
C GLU A 108 -4.69 -4.40 -22.46
N SER A 109 -4.47 -3.95 -21.23
CA SER A 109 -5.28 -2.92 -20.57
C SER A 109 -4.95 -1.49 -21.04
N GLY A 110 -3.89 -1.32 -21.83
CA GLY A 110 -3.36 -0.01 -22.23
C GLY A 110 -2.66 0.76 -21.10
N PHE A 111 -2.58 0.18 -19.90
CA PHE A 111 -1.97 0.80 -18.72
C PHE A 111 -1.00 -0.15 -18.00
N GLY A 112 -0.02 0.41 -17.32
CA GLY A 112 0.90 -0.35 -16.47
C GLY A 112 1.39 0.43 -15.25
N TYR A 113 1.94 -0.30 -14.29
CA TYR A 113 2.75 0.23 -13.20
C TYR A 113 4.23 -0.04 -13.47
N LEU A 114 5.13 0.77 -12.92
CA LEU A 114 6.56 0.47 -13.01
C LEU A 114 6.86 -0.84 -12.30
N LEU A 115 7.63 -1.71 -12.96
CA LEU A 115 8.20 -2.90 -12.32
C LEU A 115 9.38 -2.50 -11.44
N TYR A 116 9.42 -3.11 -10.26
CA TYR A 116 10.39 -2.83 -9.23
C TYR A 116 10.63 -4.07 -8.37
N GLN A 117 11.74 -4.07 -7.65
CA GLN A 117 12.14 -5.16 -6.78
C GLN A 117 12.60 -4.60 -5.43
N PHE A 118 12.18 -5.25 -4.34
CA PHE A 118 12.79 -5.03 -3.04
C PHE A 118 14.12 -5.75 -2.99
N VAL A 119 15.16 -4.99 -2.67
CA VAL A 119 16.49 -5.53 -2.44
C VAL A 119 16.89 -5.27 -0.99
N PRO A 120 17.36 -6.31 -0.26
CA PRO A 120 18.00 -6.10 1.02
C PRO A 120 19.26 -5.25 0.82
N ASN A 121 19.41 -4.18 1.60
CA ASN A 121 20.42 -3.12 1.47
C ASN A 121 21.83 -3.56 1.01
N SER A 122 22.25 -3.02 -0.13
CA SER A 122 23.61 -2.48 -0.42
C SER A 122 23.65 -1.77 -1.79
N ASP A 123 22.73 -2.13 -2.70
CA ASP A 123 22.75 -1.62 -4.09
C ASP A 123 21.75 -0.48 -4.38
N CYS A 124 20.74 -0.26 -3.52
CA CYS A 124 19.74 0.79 -3.73
C CYS A 124 19.46 1.62 -2.46
N PRO A 125 19.57 2.95 -2.52
CA PRO A 125 19.06 3.82 -1.46
C PRO A 125 17.54 3.64 -1.40
N GLN A 126 16.98 3.47 -0.20
CA GLN A 126 15.55 3.17 0.08
C GLN A 126 15.11 1.70 -0.03
N GLY A 127 15.99 0.74 -0.35
CA GLY A 127 15.64 -0.69 -0.37
C GLY A 127 14.74 -1.13 -1.54
N VAL A 128 14.57 -0.26 -2.54
CA VAL A 128 13.79 -0.49 -3.75
C VAL A 128 14.66 -0.20 -4.97
N CYS A 129 14.83 -1.19 -5.85
CA CYS A 129 15.44 -0.99 -7.16
C CYS A 129 14.38 -1.09 -8.25
N PHE A 130 14.46 -0.21 -9.24
CA PHE A 130 13.70 -0.31 -10.48
C PHE A 130 14.54 -1.01 -11.55
N THR A 131 13.94 -1.93 -12.31
CA THR A 131 14.65 -2.66 -13.36
C THR A 131 14.92 -1.71 -14.55
N SER A 132 16.17 -1.29 -14.71
CA SER A 132 16.71 -0.56 -15.87
C SER A 132 17.28 -1.58 -16.88
N PRO A 133 17.23 -1.38 -18.22
CA PRO A 133 17.16 -0.09 -18.93
C PRO A 133 15.95 0.14 -19.84
N ALA A 134 14.98 -0.78 -19.88
CA ALA A 134 13.68 -0.50 -20.48
C ALA A 134 12.68 -0.34 -19.34
N VAL A 135 11.80 0.67 -19.40
CA VAL A 135 10.63 0.73 -18.51
C VAL A 135 9.83 -0.55 -18.73
N GLN A 136 10.08 -1.55 -17.89
CA GLN A 136 9.25 -2.73 -17.80
C GLN A 136 8.06 -2.33 -16.94
N SER A 137 6.87 -2.65 -17.43
CA SER A 137 5.64 -2.35 -16.73
C SER A 137 4.92 -3.64 -16.39
N GLN A 138 4.26 -3.64 -15.23
CA GLN A 138 3.31 -4.68 -14.88
C GLN A 138 1.94 -4.22 -15.38
N PRO A 139 1.21 -5.03 -16.18
CA PRO A 139 -0.14 -4.70 -16.59
C PRO A 139 -1.04 -4.44 -15.39
N VAL A 140 -1.88 -3.40 -15.48
CA VAL A 140 -2.92 -3.15 -14.48
C VAL A 140 -3.95 -4.28 -14.52
N GLN A 141 -4.16 -4.95 -13.38
CA GLN A 141 -5.12 -6.03 -13.24
C GLN A 141 -6.56 -5.49 -13.07
N PRO A 142 -7.61 -6.28 -13.40
CA PRO A 142 -9.00 -5.83 -13.25
C PRO A 142 -9.38 -5.40 -11.83
N ASN A 143 -8.80 -6.01 -10.79
CA ASN A 143 -9.00 -5.66 -9.38
C ASN A 143 -8.21 -4.42 -8.92
N GLN A 144 -7.41 -3.82 -9.80
CA GLN A 144 -6.63 -2.59 -9.55
C GLN A 144 -7.25 -1.39 -10.29
N GLN A 145 -8.54 -1.50 -10.64
CA GLN A 145 -9.29 -0.48 -11.35
C GLN A 145 -10.51 -0.04 -10.53
N ALA A 146 -10.86 1.23 -10.65
CA ALA A 146 -12.11 1.80 -10.14
C ALA A 146 -12.92 2.30 -11.34
N ILE A 147 -14.10 1.72 -11.54
CA ILE A 147 -15.01 2.09 -12.64
C ILE A 147 -14.29 2.02 -14.01
N GLY A 148 -13.43 1.00 -14.20
CA GLY A 148 -12.69 0.76 -15.44
C GLY A 148 -11.43 1.62 -15.65
N TYR A 149 -11.08 2.48 -14.68
CA TYR A 149 -9.85 3.28 -14.72
C TYR A 149 -8.81 2.74 -13.74
N PRO A 150 -7.52 2.72 -14.11
CA PRO A 150 -6.47 2.25 -13.22
C PRO A 150 -6.33 3.19 -12.01
N THR A 151 -6.14 2.64 -10.82
CA THR A 151 -5.99 3.43 -9.58
C THR A 151 -4.53 3.54 -9.16
N PRO A 152 -4.14 4.56 -8.38
CA PRO A 152 -2.85 4.54 -7.69
C PRO A 152 -2.72 3.27 -6.83
N ARG A 153 -1.51 2.71 -6.78
CA ARG A 153 -1.19 1.54 -5.96
C ARG A 153 -0.17 1.93 -4.90
N PHE A 154 -0.37 1.45 -3.68
CA PHE A 154 0.59 1.59 -2.60
C PHE A 154 0.93 0.20 -2.05
N ASP A 155 2.17 -0.22 -2.25
CA ASP A 155 2.67 -1.48 -1.74
C ASP A 155 3.51 -1.25 -0.48
N ILE A 156 3.38 -2.13 0.52
CA ILE A 156 4.04 -2.01 1.84
C ILE A 156 4.78 -3.30 2.17
N TYR A 157 6.02 -3.16 2.63
CA TYR A 157 6.90 -4.25 2.99
C TYR A 157 7.48 -4.02 4.38
N PHE A 158 7.25 -4.97 5.28
CA PHE A 158 7.79 -4.97 6.63
C PHE A 158 9.20 -5.56 6.62
N GLN A 159 10.12 -5.00 7.42
CA GLN A 159 11.51 -5.48 7.56
C GLN A 159 11.69 -6.31 8.82
#